data_AF-A0A318S1M6-F1
#
_entry.id   AF-A0A318S1M6-F1
#
_cell.length_a   1.000
_cell.length_b   1.000
_cell.length_c   1.000
_cell.angle_alpha   90.00
_cell.angle_beta   90.00
_cell.angle_gamma   90.00
#
_symmetry.space_group_name_H-M   'P 1'
#
loop_
_entity.id
_entity.type
_entity.pdbx_description
1 polymer ?
#
loop_
_entity_poly.entity_id
_entity_poly.type
_entity_poly.pdbx_seq_one_letter_code
_entity_poly.pdbx_strand_id
1 'polypeptide(L)'
;MNQASPGRSASLALIIALLLGGGFTALAGGREPPASSASTSANAFTVKTTLAGMANTTLPLRVAWVATPSIETYDIRTVQFFIDGKLVSTPQNAPYRFNGPGNFLVTTFLTPGRHTFTATVTALDGRKASETVTANVAAAPQPPAALAGAWERVITKEQFDAAGLDTGNDPVLSTLLGRPWRIIIDSAGLWTIDPMPSGGLLHVNIRGNTLTTLGPIRTGPNDAVFAYGAPLGGDNYCGPVNRDEGAYSWAVTGNQLTLRAVKPACASEEVILTGTWTRVTPTPKR
;
A
#
# COMPACT_ATOMS: atom_id res chain seq x y z
N MET A 1 47.90 14.35 -31.49
CA MET A 1 48.39 12.96 -31.62
C MET A 1 47.18 12.07 -31.39
N ASN A 2 46.41 11.73 -32.44
CA ASN A 2 46.44 10.48 -33.24
C ASN A 2 46.39 9.23 -32.34
N GLN A 3 45.45 8.28 -32.40
CA GLN A 3 44.72 7.61 -33.51
C GLN A 3 43.32 7.19 -32.99
N ALA A 4 42.18 7.22 -33.70
CA ALA A 4 41.75 6.59 -34.97
C ALA A 4 41.48 5.06 -34.89
N SER A 5 40.22 4.68 -35.21
CA SER A 5 39.58 3.34 -35.19
C SER A 5 40.18 2.29 -36.16
N PRO A 6 39.71 1.01 -36.18
CA PRO A 6 38.46 0.59 -36.89
C PRO A 6 37.67 -0.52 -36.13
N GLY A 7 36.40 -0.87 -36.36
CA GLY A 7 35.55 -0.82 -37.55
C GLY A 7 35.55 -2.18 -38.28
N ARG A 8 34.58 -3.08 -38.03
CA ARG A 8 34.19 -4.15 -38.97
C ARG A 8 32.72 -4.57 -38.82
N SER A 9 31.97 -4.31 -39.89
CA SER A 9 30.68 -4.87 -40.27
C SER A 9 30.83 -6.20 -41.02
N ALA A 10 29.82 -7.08 -40.94
CA ALA A 10 29.33 -7.99 -42.00
C ALA A 10 28.08 -8.71 -41.43
N SER A 11 26.85 -8.45 -41.88
CA SER A 11 26.19 -8.81 -43.16
C SER A 11 25.72 -10.26 -43.27
N LEU A 12 24.38 -10.40 -43.26
CA LEU A 12 23.46 -11.30 -43.97
C LEU A 12 23.83 -12.77 -44.27
N ALA A 13 22.89 -13.67 -43.96
CA ALA A 13 22.46 -14.70 -44.91
C ALA A 13 20.97 -15.07 -44.71
N LEU A 14 20.20 -14.83 -45.76
CA LEU A 14 18.82 -15.27 -46.00
C LEU A 14 18.89 -16.68 -46.64
N ILE A 15 18.10 -17.64 -46.18
CA ILE A 15 17.90 -18.92 -46.90
C ILE A 15 16.40 -19.08 -47.19
N ILE A 16 16.07 -18.97 -48.47
CA ILE A 16 14.82 -19.43 -49.09
C ILE A 16 15.13 -20.81 -49.69
N ALA A 17 14.27 -21.80 -49.44
CA ALA A 17 14.20 -23.00 -50.24
C ALA A 17 12.73 -23.35 -50.52
N LEU A 18 12.31 -23.13 -51.77
CA LEU A 18 11.13 -23.73 -52.40
C LEU A 18 11.51 -25.12 -52.91
N LEU A 19 10.65 -26.13 -52.69
CA LEU A 19 10.59 -27.33 -53.52
C LEU A 19 9.14 -27.73 -53.78
N LEU A 20 8.85 -27.94 -55.07
CA LEU A 20 7.59 -28.35 -55.68
C LEU A 20 7.46 -29.88 -55.69
N GLY A 21 6.21 -30.34 -55.60
CA GLY A 21 5.69 -31.42 -56.46
C GLY A 21 5.63 -32.83 -55.89
N GLY A 22 4.45 -33.45 -56.01
CA GLY A 22 4.29 -34.90 -55.94
C GLY A 22 2.95 -35.35 -55.34
N GLY A 23 1.93 -35.53 -56.18
CA GLY A 23 0.67 -36.13 -55.79
C GLY A 23 0.78 -37.63 -55.57
N PHE A 24 0.04 -38.15 -54.58
CA PHE A 24 -0.40 -39.54 -54.49
C PHE A 24 -1.77 -39.56 -53.80
N THR A 25 -2.78 -40.03 -54.53
CA THR A 25 -4.09 -40.44 -54.02
C THR A 25 -3.97 -41.86 -53.47
N ALA A 26 -4.28 -42.05 -52.18
CA ALA A 26 -4.55 -43.35 -51.60
C ALA A 26 -5.80 -43.27 -50.72
N LEU A 27 -6.83 -43.99 -51.12
CA LEU A 27 -8.02 -44.31 -50.33
C LEU A 27 -7.63 -45.36 -49.28
N ALA A 28 -7.70 -45.03 -47.99
CA ALA A 28 -7.82 -46.00 -46.91
C ALA A 28 -8.42 -45.33 -45.68
N GLY A 29 -9.57 -45.82 -45.23
CA GLY A 29 -10.26 -45.31 -44.05
C GLY A 29 -9.48 -45.54 -42.76
N GLY A 30 -9.74 -44.69 -41.76
CA GLY A 30 -9.22 -44.91 -40.42
C GLY A 30 -9.25 -43.65 -39.55
N ARG A 31 -10.35 -43.50 -38.80
CA ARG A 31 -10.51 -42.69 -37.58
C ARG A 31 -10.09 -41.22 -37.67
N GLU A 32 -11.09 -40.36 -37.78
CA GLU A 32 -11.01 -39.03 -37.16
C GLU A 32 -10.47 -39.17 -35.72
N PRO A 33 -9.46 -38.37 -35.32
CA PRO A 33 -9.20 -38.23 -33.90
C PRO A 33 -10.49 -37.69 -33.28
N PRO A 34 -11.03 -38.31 -32.21
CA PRO A 34 -12.16 -37.71 -31.53
C PRO A 34 -11.75 -36.30 -31.16
N ALA A 35 -12.53 -35.32 -31.63
CA ALA A 35 -12.58 -34.01 -31.03
C ALA A 35 -12.67 -34.26 -29.53
N SER A 36 -11.59 -33.95 -28.81
CA SER A 36 -11.53 -34.19 -27.38
C SER A 36 -12.63 -33.35 -26.77
N SER A 37 -13.73 -34.03 -26.49
CA SER A 37 -14.91 -33.55 -25.81
C SER A 37 -14.47 -32.75 -24.61
N ALA A 38 -15.07 -31.57 -24.48
CA ALA A 38 -15.27 -30.83 -23.25
C ALA A 38 -14.17 -31.03 -22.20
N SER A 39 -13.32 -30.01 -22.05
CA SER A 39 -12.67 -29.76 -20.77
C SER A 39 -13.74 -29.86 -19.68
N THR A 40 -13.76 -30.99 -18.99
CA THR A 40 -14.52 -31.25 -17.78
C THR A 40 -14.42 -29.99 -16.96
N SER A 41 -15.55 -29.46 -16.51
CA SER A 41 -15.64 -28.36 -15.55
C SER A 41 -14.86 -28.76 -14.29
N ALA A 42 -13.54 -28.57 -14.32
CA ALA A 42 -12.67 -28.76 -13.19
C ALA A 42 -13.14 -27.76 -12.16
N ASN A 43 -13.80 -28.26 -11.10
CA ASN A 43 -14.46 -27.53 -10.01
C ASN A 43 -14.00 -26.07 -9.94
N ALA A 44 -14.68 -25.19 -10.68
CA ALA A 44 -14.35 -23.79 -10.68
C ALA A 44 -14.76 -23.23 -9.32
N PHE A 45 -13.85 -22.55 -8.64
CA PHE A 45 -14.18 -21.82 -7.42
C PHE A 45 -14.29 -20.33 -7.71
N THR A 46 -14.96 -19.61 -6.83
CA THR A 46 -15.19 -18.17 -6.97
C THR A 46 -14.57 -17.42 -5.80
N VAL A 47 -14.38 -16.12 -5.99
CA VAL A 47 -14.06 -15.17 -4.91
C VAL A 47 -15.10 -14.06 -4.96
N LYS A 48 -15.60 -13.66 -3.79
CA LYS A 48 -16.42 -12.46 -3.62
C LYS A 48 -15.69 -11.46 -2.75
N THR A 49 -15.97 -10.18 -2.96
CA THR A 49 -15.36 -9.09 -2.22
C THR A 49 -16.42 -8.16 -1.66
N THR A 50 -16.14 -7.55 -0.52
CA THR A 50 -17.04 -6.57 0.10
C THR A 50 -17.23 -5.31 -0.75
N LEU A 51 -16.35 -5.04 -1.73
CA LEU A 51 -16.50 -3.91 -2.65
C LEU A 51 -17.50 -4.19 -3.77
N ALA A 52 -17.93 -5.44 -4.00
CA ALA A 52 -18.86 -5.77 -5.08
C ALA A 52 -20.18 -4.96 -4.99
N GLY A 53 -20.68 -4.70 -3.77
CA GLY A 53 -21.85 -3.86 -3.53
C GLY A 53 -21.64 -2.36 -3.77
N MET A 54 -20.43 -1.93 -4.13
CA MET A 54 -20.04 -0.55 -4.40
C MET A 54 -19.59 -0.33 -5.86
N ALA A 55 -19.92 -1.28 -6.76
CA ALA A 55 -19.61 -1.15 -8.17
C ALA A 55 -20.27 0.11 -8.76
N ASN A 56 -19.47 0.90 -9.49
CA ASN A 56 -19.85 2.17 -10.12
C ASN A 56 -20.36 3.25 -9.14
N THR A 57 -20.08 3.12 -7.84
CA THR A 57 -20.35 4.17 -6.85
C THR A 57 -19.06 4.87 -6.44
N THR A 58 -19.16 5.89 -5.59
CA THR A 58 -18.00 6.53 -4.95
C THR A 58 -17.69 5.82 -3.64
N LEU A 59 -16.46 5.34 -3.49
CA LEU A 59 -16.04 4.69 -2.25
C LEU A 59 -15.98 5.69 -1.09
N PRO A 60 -16.41 5.29 0.12
CA PRO A 60 -16.11 6.04 1.34
C PRO A 60 -14.60 6.21 1.54
N LEU A 61 -14.20 7.23 2.31
CA LEU A 61 -12.78 7.47 2.64
C LEU A 61 -12.11 6.27 3.33
N ARG A 62 -12.88 5.47 4.05
CA ARG A 62 -12.42 4.29 4.77
C ARG A 62 -13.44 3.17 4.58
N VAL A 63 -13.03 2.08 3.94
CA VAL A 63 -13.92 0.95 3.62
C VAL A 63 -13.24 -0.38 3.91
N ALA A 64 -13.99 -1.31 4.49
CA ALA A 64 -13.51 -2.67 4.69
C ALA A 64 -13.47 -3.38 3.33
N TRP A 65 -12.28 -3.81 2.91
CA TRP A 65 -12.10 -4.62 1.70
C TRP A 65 -11.66 -6.02 2.10
N VAL A 66 -12.56 -6.98 1.95
CA VAL A 66 -12.34 -8.38 2.34
C VAL A 66 -12.63 -9.26 1.13
N ALA A 67 -11.77 -10.26 0.89
CA ALA A 67 -11.98 -11.30 -0.11
C ALA A 67 -12.45 -12.59 0.58
N THR A 68 -13.50 -13.18 0.05
CA THR A 68 -14.15 -14.41 0.54
C THR A 68 -14.16 -15.43 -0.59
N PRO A 69 -13.18 -16.35 -0.60
CA PRO A 69 -13.13 -17.48 -1.53
C PRO A 69 -14.26 -18.48 -1.22
N SER A 70 -14.74 -19.20 -2.23
CA SER A 70 -15.76 -20.25 -2.07
C SER A 70 -15.20 -21.63 -1.74
N ILE A 71 -13.91 -21.71 -1.41
CA ILE A 71 -13.19 -22.92 -0.99
C ILE A 71 -12.65 -22.75 0.42
N GLU A 72 -12.25 -23.85 1.03
CA GLU A 72 -11.74 -23.87 2.40
C GLU A 72 -10.40 -23.13 2.53
N THR A 73 -10.16 -22.55 3.70
CA THR A 73 -8.98 -21.70 3.94
C THR A 73 -7.66 -22.47 3.87
N TYR A 74 -7.67 -23.75 4.24
CA TYR A 74 -6.49 -24.62 4.15
C TYR A 74 -6.14 -25.01 2.70
N ASP A 75 -7.05 -24.83 1.74
CA ASP A 75 -6.80 -25.06 0.31
C ASP A 75 -6.26 -23.81 -0.41
N ILE A 76 -6.05 -22.71 0.31
CA ILE A 76 -5.61 -21.44 -0.28
C ILE A 76 -4.10 -21.30 -0.13
N ARG A 77 -3.43 -21.01 -1.25
CA ARG A 77 -2.02 -20.68 -1.29
C ARG A 77 -1.77 -19.21 -1.01
N THR A 78 -2.49 -18.32 -1.69
CA THR A 78 -2.31 -16.87 -1.57
C THR A 78 -3.58 -16.11 -1.88
N VAL A 79 -3.78 -14.98 -1.20
CA VAL A 79 -4.72 -13.93 -1.58
C VAL A 79 -3.96 -12.65 -1.88
N GLN A 80 -4.31 -12.00 -2.99
CA GLN A 80 -3.64 -10.80 -3.49
C GLN A 80 -4.67 -9.73 -3.83
N PHE A 81 -4.42 -8.50 -3.39
CA PHE A 81 -5.23 -7.32 -3.69
C PHE A 81 -4.48 -6.39 -4.62
N PHE A 82 -5.18 -5.88 -5.64
CA PHE A 82 -4.62 -5.00 -6.66
C PHE A 82 -5.47 -3.74 -6.81
N ILE A 83 -4.82 -2.59 -6.94
CA ILE A 83 -5.45 -1.34 -7.34
C ILE A 83 -4.84 -0.94 -8.67
N ASP A 84 -5.68 -0.77 -9.70
CA ASP A 84 -5.26 -0.46 -11.08
C ASP A 84 -4.19 -1.41 -11.62
N GLY A 85 -4.36 -2.69 -11.32
CA GLY A 85 -3.43 -3.76 -11.71
C GLY A 85 -2.13 -3.82 -10.91
N LYS A 86 -1.86 -2.88 -10.00
CA LYS A 86 -0.70 -2.90 -9.11
C LYS A 86 -1.00 -3.71 -7.84
N LEU A 87 -0.15 -4.69 -7.52
CA LEU A 87 -0.24 -5.44 -6.28
C LEU A 87 -0.02 -4.50 -5.09
N VAL A 88 -1.00 -4.47 -4.18
CA VAL A 88 -0.98 -3.57 -3.00
C VAL A 88 -1.08 -4.30 -1.67
N SER A 89 -1.55 -5.55 -1.63
CA SER A 89 -1.62 -6.31 -0.37
C SER A 89 -1.65 -7.82 -0.60
N THR A 90 -1.09 -8.57 0.35
CA THR A 90 -1.06 -10.04 0.36
C THR A 90 -1.33 -10.59 1.77
N PRO A 91 -2.59 -10.51 2.27
CA PRO A 91 -2.90 -10.99 3.61
C PRO A 91 -2.72 -12.51 3.70
N GLN A 92 -2.15 -12.96 4.82
CA GLN A 92 -1.77 -14.36 5.03
C GLN A 92 -2.92 -15.21 5.58
N ASN A 93 -3.77 -14.62 6.42
CA ASN A 93 -4.76 -15.36 7.19
C ASN A 93 -6.18 -14.88 6.89
N ALA A 94 -7.13 -15.83 6.95
CA ALA A 94 -8.55 -15.51 6.96
C ALA A 94 -8.94 -14.79 8.28
N PRO A 95 -9.92 -13.87 8.25
CA PRO A 95 -10.58 -13.31 7.08
C PRO A 95 -9.61 -12.49 6.22
N TYR A 96 -9.53 -12.76 4.91
CA TYR A 96 -8.57 -12.13 4.01
C TYR A 96 -8.92 -10.67 3.75
N ARG A 97 -8.53 -9.83 4.69
CA ARG A 97 -8.77 -8.39 4.69
C ARG A 97 -7.58 -7.68 4.07
N PHE A 98 -7.86 -6.67 3.26
CA PHE A 98 -6.86 -5.76 2.72
C PHE A 98 -5.99 -5.22 3.86
N ASN A 99 -4.67 -5.44 3.76
CA ASN A 99 -3.66 -5.10 4.76
C ASN A 99 -3.79 -5.80 6.12
N GLY A 100 -4.53 -6.89 6.20
CA GLY A 100 -4.62 -7.73 7.40
C GLY A 100 -5.70 -7.30 8.41
N PRO A 101 -5.71 -7.92 9.60
CA PRO A 101 -6.76 -7.70 10.61
C PRO A 101 -6.90 -6.24 11.03
N GLY A 102 -8.14 -5.76 11.21
CA GLY A 102 -8.42 -4.38 11.66
C GLY A 102 -8.15 -3.28 10.62
N ASN A 103 -7.56 -3.60 9.47
CA ASN A 103 -7.23 -2.61 8.44
C ASN A 103 -8.38 -2.31 7.47
N PHE A 104 -8.26 -1.15 6.82
CA PHE A 104 -9.22 -0.61 5.87
C PHE A 104 -8.50 -0.15 4.61
N LEU A 105 -9.21 -0.19 3.49
CA LEU A 105 -8.83 0.61 2.34
C LEU A 105 -9.13 2.07 2.66
N VAL A 106 -8.09 2.90 2.75
CA VAL A 106 -8.21 4.36 2.89
C VAL A 106 -7.96 4.99 1.54
N THR A 107 -8.89 5.79 1.01
CA THR A 107 -8.79 6.27 -0.38
C THR A 107 -8.01 7.58 -0.54
N THR A 108 -7.57 8.21 0.56
CA THR A 108 -6.89 9.52 0.53
C THR A 108 -5.52 9.51 -0.17
N PHE A 109 -4.89 8.35 -0.32
CA PHE A 109 -3.63 8.22 -1.07
C PHE A 109 -3.83 8.01 -2.58
N LEU A 110 -5.06 7.76 -3.02
CA LEU A 110 -5.40 7.57 -4.42
C LEU A 110 -5.72 8.91 -5.08
N THR A 111 -5.44 9.02 -6.38
CA THR A 111 -5.90 10.16 -7.17
C THR A 111 -7.43 10.18 -7.25
N PRO A 112 -8.08 11.35 -7.36
CA PRO A 112 -9.51 11.39 -7.63
C PRO A 112 -9.81 10.80 -9.01
N GLY A 113 -10.88 10.01 -9.13
CA GLY A 113 -11.30 9.43 -10.41
C GLY A 113 -11.74 7.98 -10.32
N ARG A 114 -11.81 7.32 -11.48
CA ARG A 114 -12.26 5.94 -11.60
C ARG A 114 -11.08 4.98 -11.43
N HIS A 115 -11.23 4.01 -10.53
CA HIS A 115 -10.22 3.00 -10.20
C HIS A 115 -10.78 1.58 -10.32
N THR A 116 -9.88 0.63 -10.52
CA THR A 116 -10.17 -0.80 -10.49
C THR A 116 -9.58 -1.45 -9.24
N PHE A 117 -10.37 -2.26 -8.56
CA PHE A 117 -10.04 -2.95 -7.32
C PHE A 117 -10.22 -4.45 -7.54
N THR A 118 -9.13 -5.20 -7.57
CA THR A 118 -9.15 -6.64 -7.87
C THR A 118 -8.66 -7.45 -6.68
N ALA A 119 -9.41 -8.49 -6.30
CA ALA A 119 -8.91 -9.55 -5.43
C ALA A 119 -8.65 -10.80 -6.26
N THR A 120 -7.49 -11.43 -6.10
CA THR A 120 -7.14 -12.71 -6.74
C THR A 120 -6.77 -13.72 -5.66
N VAL A 121 -7.32 -14.91 -5.78
CA VAL A 121 -7.08 -16.05 -4.90
C VAL A 121 -6.42 -17.15 -5.73
N THR A 122 -5.32 -17.70 -5.23
CA THR A 122 -4.67 -18.88 -5.80
C THR A 122 -4.79 -20.03 -4.82
N ALA A 123 -5.36 -21.15 -5.25
CA ALA A 123 -5.49 -22.38 -4.47
C ALA A 123 -4.16 -23.18 -4.46
N LEU A 124 -4.03 -24.12 -3.52
CA LEU A 124 -2.85 -24.99 -3.41
C LEU A 124 -2.64 -25.87 -4.65
N ASP A 125 -3.72 -26.24 -5.34
CA ASP A 125 -3.68 -27.01 -6.60
C ASP A 125 -3.38 -26.14 -7.85
N GLY A 126 -3.18 -24.83 -7.67
CA GLY A 126 -2.85 -23.90 -8.75
C GLY A 126 -4.05 -23.25 -9.44
N ARG A 127 -5.30 -23.64 -9.13
CA ARG A 127 -6.49 -22.92 -9.64
C ARG A 127 -6.49 -21.48 -9.13
N LYS A 128 -7.03 -20.56 -9.94
CA LYS A 128 -7.17 -19.14 -9.59
C LYS A 128 -8.60 -18.67 -9.76
N ALA A 129 -9.03 -17.77 -8.89
CA ALA A 129 -10.27 -17.01 -9.02
C ALA A 129 -10.00 -15.55 -8.74
N SER A 130 -10.66 -14.65 -9.48
CA SER A 130 -10.53 -13.20 -9.30
C SER A 130 -11.90 -12.53 -9.37
N GLU A 131 -12.05 -11.44 -8.62
CA GLU A 131 -13.17 -10.51 -8.76
C GLU A 131 -12.61 -9.09 -8.86
N THR A 132 -13.12 -8.33 -9.84
CA THR A 132 -12.73 -6.94 -10.08
C THR A 132 -13.93 -6.03 -9.95
N VAL A 133 -13.79 -4.99 -9.14
CA VAL A 133 -14.78 -3.93 -8.95
C VAL A 133 -14.22 -2.64 -9.52
N THR A 134 -15.03 -1.93 -10.30
CA THR A 134 -14.70 -0.56 -10.71
C THR A 134 -15.52 0.42 -9.88
N ALA A 135 -14.86 1.38 -9.24
CA ALA A 135 -15.50 2.39 -8.41
C ALA A 135 -14.80 3.74 -8.54
N ASN A 136 -15.46 4.81 -8.11
CA ASN A 136 -14.89 6.15 -8.10
C ASN A 136 -14.27 6.46 -6.73
N VAL A 137 -13.21 7.25 -6.75
CA VAL A 137 -12.57 7.86 -5.57
C VAL A 137 -12.78 9.36 -5.65
N ALA A 138 -13.34 9.94 -4.58
CA ALA A 138 -13.48 11.38 -4.44
C ALA A 138 -12.15 12.05 -4.11
N ALA A 139 -12.06 13.36 -4.32
CA ALA A 139 -10.92 14.13 -3.85
C ALA A 139 -10.80 14.05 -2.32
N ALA A 140 -9.57 13.82 -1.86
CA ALA A 140 -9.28 13.74 -0.43
C ALA A 140 -9.52 15.10 0.25
N PRO A 141 -10.12 15.14 1.46
CA PRO A 141 -10.31 16.37 2.21
C PRO A 141 -8.97 17.09 2.45
N GLN A 142 -8.97 18.41 2.31
CA GLN A 142 -7.81 19.21 2.65
C GLN A 142 -7.76 19.45 4.17
N PRO A 143 -6.59 19.34 4.81
CA PRO A 143 -6.43 19.74 6.20
C PRO A 143 -6.64 21.25 6.35
N PRO A 144 -6.96 21.76 7.56
CA PRO A 144 -6.98 23.19 7.83
C PRO A 144 -5.67 23.85 7.41
N ALA A 145 -5.75 25.00 6.73
CA ALA A 145 -4.58 25.66 6.14
C ALA A 145 -3.46 25.97 7.16
N ALA A 146 -3.83 26.30 8.41
CA ALA A 146 -2.87 26.54 9.48
C ALA A 146 -2.08 25.28 9.85
N LEU A 147 -2.72 24.11 9.81
CA LEU A 147 -2.14 22.82 10.18
C LEU A 147 -1.37 22.16 9.02
N ALA A 148 -1.81 22.43 7.79
CA ALA A 148 -1.20 21.90 6.57
C ALA A 148 0.30 22.26 6.47
N GLY A 149 1.09 21.33 5.94
CA GLY A 149 2.52 21.51 5.68
C GLY A 149 3.43 20.60 6.51
N ALA A 150 4.72 20.93 6.51
CA ALA A 150 5.76 20.17 7.19
C ALA A 150 6.19 20.84 8.49
N TRP A 151 6.48 20.00 9.48
CA TRP A 151 6.84 20.42 10.83
C TRP A 151 7.95 19.54 11.37
N GLU A 152 8.86 20.13 12.14
CA GLU A 152 10.01 19.45 12.73
C GLU A 152 10.10 19.63 14.23
N ARG A 153 10.61 18.60 14.90
CA ARG A 153 11.08 18.72 16.28
C ARG A 153 12.14 17.67 16.58
N VAL A 154 12.88 17.89 17.66
CA VAL A 154 13.78 16.90 18.23
C VAL A 154 13.10 16.26 19.44
N ILE A 155 13.15 14.95 19.54
CA ILE A 155 12.66 14.19 20.69
C ILE A 155 13.86 13.82 21.56
N THR A 156 13.79 14.12 22.86
CA THR A 156 14.89 13.87 23.79
C THR A 156 14.81 12.47 24.40
N LYS A 157 15.91 12.01 25.01
CA LYS A 157 15.94 10.73 25.72
C LYS A 157 14.91 10.71 26.85
N GLU A 158 14.82 11.80 27.60
CA GLU A 158 13.89 11.94 28.74
C GLU A 158 12.43 11.80 28.30
N GLN A 159 12.09 12.27 27.09
CA GLN A 159 10.74 12.13 26.54
C GLN A 159 10.43 10.67 26.18
N PHE A 160 11.38 9.95 25.58
CA PHE A 160 11.21 8.52 25.31
C PHE A 160 11.13 7.70 26.60
N ASP A 161 12.02 7.97 27.57
CA ASP A 161 12.03 7.28 28.86
C ASP A 161 10.72 7.52 29.63
N ALA A 162 10.19 8.76 29.61
CA ALA A 162 8.90 9.09 30.21
C ALA A 162 7.71 8.36 29.56
N ALA A 163 7.84 7.97 28.28
CA ALA A 163 6.87 7.14 27.58
C ALA A 163 7.06 5.63 27.83
N GLY A 164 8.00 5.24 28.70
CA GLY A 164 8.31 3.84 28.99
C GLY A 164 9.01 3.11 27.84
N LEU A 165 9.66 3.85 26.94
CA LEU A 165 10.42 3.30 25.82
C LEU A 165 11.89 3.22 26.22
N ASP A 166 12.41 2.00 26.38
CA ASP A 166 13.76 1.74 26.87
C ASP A 166 14.83 2.06 25.81
N THR A 167 15.19 3.33 25.73
CA THR A 167 16.26 3.82 24.85
C THR A 167 17.66 3.35 25.26
N GLY A 168 17.84 2.81 26.47
CA GLY A 168 19.13 2.33 26.97
C GLY A 168 19.51 0.96 26.41
N ASN A 169 18.52 0.11 26.15
CA ASN A 169 18.72 -1.24 25.63
C ASN A 169 18.23 -1.43 24.18
N ASP A 170 17.49 -0.47 23.62
CA ASP A 170 17.08 -0.49 22.21
C ASP A 170 18.07 0.27 21.32
N PRO A 171 18.92 -0.43 20.54
CA PRO A 171 19.90 0.22 19.68
C PRO A 171 19.24 1.05 18.59
N VAL A 172 18.04 0.69 18.11
CA VAL A 172 17.31 1.46 17.09
C VAL A 172 16.86 2.78 17.67
N LEU A 173 16.18 2.78 18.82
CA LEU A 173 15.71 4.02 19.46
C LEU A 173 16.86 4.97 19.80
N SER A 174 18.02 4.44 20.22
CA SER A 174 19.20 5.26 20.51
C SER A 174 19.67 6.09 19.30
N THR A 175 19.53 5.56 18.07
CA THR A 175 19.93 6.26 16.84
C THR A 175 18.98 7.39 16.43
N LEU A 176 17.78 7.45 17.03
CA LEU A 176 16.75 8.46 16.76
C LEU A 176 16.89 9.69 17.66
N LEU A 177 17.63 9.58 18.76
CA LEU A 177 17.79 10.64 19.76
C LEU A 177 18.58 11.83 19.21
N GLY A 178 18.18 13.05 19.59
CA GLY A 178 18.90 14.28 19.24
C GLY A 178 18.81 14.68 17.76
N ARG A 179 18.00 13.99 16.96
CA ARG A 179 17.84 14.23 15.52
C ARG A 179 16.41 14.67 15.20
N PRO A 180 16.21 15.45 14.12
CA PRO A 180 14.90 15.98 13.79
C PRO A 180 13.97 14.88 13.27
N TRP A 181 12.84 14.77 13.95
CA TRP A 181 11.64 14.12 13.45
C TRP A 181 10.85 15.10 12.60
N ARG A 182 10.19 14.58 11.58
CA ARG A 182 9.36 15.35 10.66
C ARG A 182 7.95 14.81 10.66
N ILE A 183 6.97 15.69 10.74
CA ILE A 183 5.59 15.37 10.36
C ILE A 183 5.16 16.22 9.18
N ILE A 184 4.34 15.65 8.33
CA ILE A 184 3.73 16.36 7.20
C ILE A 184 2.24 16.10 7.26
N ILE A 185 1.44 17.16 7.17
CA ILE A 185 -0.01 17.04 7.18
C ILE A 185 -0.52 17.57 5.84
N ASP A 186 -1.01 16.65 5.02
CA ASP A 186 -1.57 16.92 3.70
C ASP A 186 -2.91 16.19 3.52
N SER A 187 -3.46 16.19 2.31
CA SER A 187 -4.73 15.54 2.02
C SER A 187 -4.65 14.01 2.08
N ALA A 188 -3.46 13.41 1.99
CA ALA A 188 -3.31 11.97 2.14
C ALA A 188 -3.42 11.57 3.62
N GLY A 189 -2.89 12.39 4.52
CA GLY A 189 -3.00 12.19 5.96
C GLY A 189 -1.90 12.88 6.76
N LEU A 190 -1.55 12.27 7.90
CA LEU A 190 -0.38 12.65 8.70
C LEU A 190 0.76 11.68 8.42
N TRP A 191 1.83 12.21 7.85
CA TRP A 191 3.08 11.52 7.62
C TRP A 191 3.96 11.68 8.85
N THR A 192 4.53 10.61 9.36
CA THR A 192 5.61 10.62 10.36
C THR A 192 6.88 10.16 9.69
N ILE A 193 7.94 10.94 9.76
CA ILE A 193 9.24 10.62 9.17
C ILE A 193 10.26 10.72 10.30
N ASP A 194 10.92 9.61 10.57
CA ASP A 194 11.96 9.53 11.58
C ASP A 194 13.33 9.99 11.03
N PRO A 195 14.33 10.17 11.91
CA PRO A 195 15.70 10.48 11.50
C PRO A 195 16.39 9.48 10.56
N MET A 196 15.89 8.26 10.36
CA MET A 196 16.47 7.22 9.51
C MET A 196 15.79 7.12 8.13
N PRO A 197 15.39 8.28 7.59
CA PRO A 197 14.34 8.42 6.57
C PRO A 197 13.34 7.25 6.43
N SER A 198 12.91 6.64 7.53
CA SER A 198 11.75 5.75 7.53
C SER A 198 10.53 6.51 8.04
N GLY A 199 9.35 5.93 7.87
CA GLY A 199 8.15 6.62 8.28
C GLY A 199 6.87 5.82 8.16
N GLY A 200 5.80 6.49 8.58
CA GLY A 200 4.44 6.01 8.54
C GLY A 200 3.51 7.03 7.90
N LEU A 201 2.40 6.55 7.35
CA LEU A 201 1.27 7.39 6.97
C LEU A 201 0.07 6.99 7.82
N LEU A 202 -0.53 7.96 8.48
CA LEU A 202 -1.74 7.82 9.27
C LEU A 202 -2.90 8.51 8.55
N HIS A 203 -4.03 7.82 8.45
CA HIS A 203 -5.26 8.50 8.09
C HIS A 203 -5.63 9.43 9.25
N VAL A 204 -5.95 10.68 8.96
CA VAL A 204 -6.44 11.62 9.97
C VAL A 204 -7.84 12.12 9.67
N ASN A 205 -8.63 12.28 10.72
CA ASN A 205 -9.89 13.01 10.70
C ASN A 205 -9.72 14.25 11.58
N ILE A 206 -9.90 15.44 11.00
CA ILE A 206 -9.69 16.72 11.70
C ILE A 206 -11.03 17.40 11.88
N ARG A 207 -11.42 17.65 13.13
CA ARG A 207 -12.67 18.33 13.49
C ARG A 207 -12.40 19.40 14.53
N GLY A 208 -12.63 20.66 14.18
CA GLY A 208 -12.26 21.79 15.03
C GLY A 208 -10.78 21.76 15.37
N ASN A 209 -10.45 21.81 16.65
CA ASN A 209 -9.09 21.73 17.19
C ASN A 209 -8.65 20.30 17.54
N THR A 210 -9.37 19.28 17.10
CA THR A 210 -9.03 17.86 17.35
C THR A 210 -8.58 17.19 16.06
N LEU A 211 -7.43 16.53 16.12
CA LEU A 211 -6.88 15.65 15.11
C LEU A 211 -6.97 14.21 15.63
N THR A 212 -7.75 13.39 14.95
CA THR A 212 -7.88 11.95 15.24
C THR A 212 -7.05 11.15 14.26
N THR A 213 -6.18 10.27 14.75
CA THR A 213 -5.32 9.39 13.95
C THR A 213 -5.94 7.98 13.87
N LEU A 214 -6.18 7.50 12.64
CA LEU A 214 -6.94 6.29 12.36
C LEU A 214 -6.07 5.26 11.61
N GLY A 215 -5.31 4.44 12.32
CA GLY A 215 -4.51 3.35 11.77
C GLY A 215 -3.49 3.74 10.69
N PRO A 216 -2.59 2.83 10.30
CA PRO A 216 -1.72 3.07 9.16
C PRO A 216 -2.51 3.05 7.85
N ILE A 217 -2.14 3.91 6.91
CA ILE A 217 -2.46 3.75 5.49
C ILE A 217 -1.33 2.94 4.87
N ARG A 218 -1.61 1.70 4.46
CA ARG A 218 -0.66 0.88 3.70
C ARG A 218 -1.06 0.84 2.23
N THR A 219 -0.07 1.00 1.37
CA THR A 219 -0.24 1.23 -0.08
C THR A 219 0.51 0.22 -0.95
N GLY A 220 1.12 -0.80 -0.33
CA GLY A 220 1.92 -1.81 -1.01
C GLY A 220 2.20 -3.02 -0.12
N PRO A 221 2.48 -4.20 -0.69
CA PRO A 221 2.85 -5.40 0.07
C PRO A 221 4.19 -5.26 0.81
N ASN A 222 5.04 -4.32 0.38
CA ASN A 222 6.30 -3.95 1.03
C ASN A 222 6.30 -2.48 1.46
N ASP A 223 5.11 -1.89 1.60
CA ASP A 223 4.87 -0.52 2.03
C ASP A 223 5.72 0.55 1.30
N ALA A 224 5.24 1.02 0.14
CA ALA A 224 5.97 2.06 -0.59
C ALA A 224 5.01 3.02 -1.29
N VAL A 225 4.44 3.96 -0.53
CA VAL A 225 4.45 5.32 -1.06
C VAL A 225 5.82 5.89 -0.73
N PHE A 226 6.65 6.06 -1.75
CA PHE A 226 7.73 7.02 -1.62
C PHE A 226 7.08 8.39 -1.68
N ALA A 227 7.07 9.08 -0.56
CA ALA A 227 6.80 10.50 -0.53
C ALA A 227 7.78 11.13 0.44
N TYR A 228 8.14 12.39 0.18
CA TYR A 228 8.95 13.17 1.10
C TYR A 228 10.35 12.58 1.40
N GLY A 229 10.83 11.65 0.56
CA GLY A 229 12.17 11.06 0.64
C GLY A 229 12.30 9.84 1.55
N ALA A 230 11.20 9.25 2.02
CA ALA A 230 11.20 8.09 2.92
C ALA A 230 10.38 6.92 2.35
N PRO A 231 10.90 5.68 2.31
CA PRO A 231 10.05 4.49 2.21
C PRO A 231 9.22 4.37 3.49
N LEU A 232 7.91 4.23 3.35
CA LEU A 232 7.03 4.08 4.51
C LEU A 232 6.88 2.60 4.84
N GLY A 233 7.42 2.10 5.95
CA GLY A 233 7.05 0.78 6.48
C GLY A 233 5.70 0.88 7.19
N GLY A 234 4.70 0.12 6.77
CA GLY A 234 3.30 0.21 7.20
C GLY A 234 3.05 -0.19 8.65
N ASP A 235 4.10 -0.54 9.39
CA ASP A 235 4.11 -0.78 10.82
C ASP A 235 4.47 0.52 11.55
N ASN A 236 3.46 1.38 11.68
CA ASN A 236 3.55 2.55 12.52
C ASN A 236 3.82 2.13 13.97
N TYR A 237 4.47 3.01 14.72
CA TYR A 237 5.05 2.84 16.07
C TYR A 237 4.18 2.19 17.17
N CYS A 238 2.90 1.91 16.89
CA CYS A 238 1.95 1.22 17.77
C CYS A 238 1.80 -0.28 17.52
N GLY A 239 2.55 -0.87 16.60
CA GLY A 239 2.50 -2.31 16.31
C GLY A 239 1.27 -2.75 15.49
N PRO A 240 1.24 -4.03 15.08
CA PRO A 240 0.38 -4.50 13.97
C PRO A 240 -1.07 -4.86 14.34
N VAL A 241 -1.49 -4.84 15.62
CA VAL A 241 -2.80 -5.37 16.04
C VAL A 241 -3.54 -4.42 16.97
N ASN A 242 -4.76 -4.04 16.57
CA ASN A 242 -5.73 -3.28 17.35
C ASN A 242 -5.24 -1.93 17.86
N ARG A 243 -4.72 -1.10 16.95
CA ARG A 243 -4.43 0.30 17.26
C ARG A 243 -5.73 1.03 17.55
N ASP A 244 -5.91 1.42 18.79
CA ASP A 244 -6.94 2.38 19.19
C ASP A 244 -6.81 3.68 18.38
N GLU A 245 -7.93 4.37 18.21
CA GLU A 245 -7.89 5.71 17.64
C GLU A 245 -7.10 6.64 18.58
N GLY A 246 -6.12 7.35 18.02
CA GLY A 246 -5.42 8.41 18.72
C GLY A 246 -6.16 9.73 18.52
N ALA A 247 -6.16 10.61 19.51
CA ALA A 247 -6.76 11.92 19.48
C ALA A 247 -5.81 12.95 20.10
N TYR A 248 -5.58 14.03 19.37
CA TYR A 248 -4.68 15.12 19.75
C TYR A 248 -5.41 16.45 19.57
N SER A 249 -5.33 17.31 20.58
CA SER A 249 -5.69 18.71 20.38
C SER A 249 -4.53 19.42 19.69
N TRP A 250 -4.84 20.34 18.78
CA TRP A 250 -3.84 21.08 18.02
C TRP A 250 -4.08 22.59 18.08
N ALA A 251 -2.99 23.35 18.06
CA ALA A 251 -3.01 24.80 17.94
C ALA A 251 -1.78 25.28 17.14
N VAL A 252 -1.95 26.31 16.32
CA VAL A 252 -0.87 26.90 15.54
C VAL A 252 -0.72 28.37 15.91
N THR A 253 0.49 28.75 16.32
CA THR A 253 0.86 30.15 16.63
C THR A 253 2.12 30.50 15.86
N GLY A 254 2.01 31.35 14.84
CA GLY A 254 3.11 31.65 13.93
C GLY A 254 3.67 30.39 13.28
N ASN A 255 4.96 30.12 13.50
CA ASN A 255 5.66 28.94 12.97
C ASN A 255 5.68 27.75 13.94
N GLN A 256 4.87 27.75 14.99
CA GLN A 256 4.82 26.68 15.98
C GLN A 256 3.46 25.97 15.93
N LEU A 257 3.49 24.65 15.75
CA LEU A 257 2.36 23.74 15.94
C LEU A 257 2.52 23.05 17.29
N THR A 258 1.52 23.19 18.15
CA THR A 258 1.47 22.44 19.41
C THR A 258 0.45 21.31 19.26
N LEU A 259 0.89 20.08 19.46
CA LEU A 259 0.03 18.90 19.57
C LEU A 259 0.03 18.43 21.03
N ARG A 260 -1.15 18.17 21.59
CA ARG A 260 -1.32 17.61 22.93
C ARG A 260 -2.18 16.36 22.86
N ALA A 261 -1.68 15.23 23.34
CA ALA A 261 -2.48 14.03 23.47
C ALA A 261 -3.73 14.30 24.31
N VAL A 262 -4.87 13.92 23.76
CA VAL A 262 -6.16 13.81 24.47
C VAL A 262 -6.39 12.35 24.82
N LYS A 263 -6.17 11.47 23.83
CA LYS A 263 -6.14 10.01 23.97
C LYS A 263 -5.07 9.48 23.02
N PRO A 264 -3.87 9.10 23.47
CA PRO A 264 -2.89 8.51 22.56
C PRO A 264 -3.34 7.13 22.09
N ALA A 265 -2.95 6.75 20.87
CA ALA A 265 -3.19 5.39 20.36
C ALA A 265 -2.26 4.36 21.03
N CYS A 266 -1.03 4.78 21.33
CA CYS A 266 -0.01 4.02 22.05
C CYS A 266 1.08 4.98 22.56
N ALA A 267 1.96 4.49 23.45
CA ALA A 267 3.05 5.29 24.03
C ALA A 267 4.02 5.86 22.98
N SER A 268 4.39 5.06 21.97
CA SER A 268 5.29 5.51 20.90
C SER A 268 4.71 6.63 20.06
N GLU A 269 3.42 6.57 19.74
CA GLU A 269 2.78 7.65 19.01
C GLU A 269 2.59 8.89 19.87
N GLU A 270 2.27 8.71 21.16
CA GLU A 270 2.16 9.82 22.09
C GLU A 270 3.46 10.62 22.13
N VAL A 271 4.58 9.94 22.35
CA VAL A 271 5.89 10.60 22.43
C VAL A 271 6.32 11.18 21.09
N ILE A 272 5.92 10.56 19.96
CA ILE A 272 6.28 11.03 18.62
C ILE A 272 5.43 12.22 18.19
N LEU A 273 4.15 12.32 18.56
CA LEU A 273 3.26 13.40 18.13
C LEU A 273 3.15 14.56 19.13
N THR A 274 3.13 14.28 20.43
CA THR A 274 2.89 15.30 21.47
C THR A 274 4.10 16.21 21.67
N GLY A 275 3.91 17.52 21.48
CA GLY A 275 4.96 18.51 21.68
C GLY A 275 4.73 19.76 20.83
N THR A 276 5.75 20.60 20.79
CA THR A 276 5.79 21.77 19.92
C THR A 276 6.69 21.47 18.73
N TRP A 277 6.18 21.75 17.53
CA TRP A 277 6.84 21.53 16.26
C TRP A 277 7.05 22.85 15.54
N THR A 278 8.22 23.01 14.94
CA THR A 278 8.56 24.19 14.15
C THR A 278 8.26 23.96 12.69
N ARG A 279 7.60 24.92 12.03
CA ARG A 279 7.28 24.85 10.60
C ARG A 279 8.58 24.80 9.78
N VAL A 280 8.62 23.90 8.80
CA VAL A 280 9.71 23.80 7.82
C VAL A 280 9.17 23.73 6.41
N THR A 281 10.04 23.98 5.42
CA THR A 281 9.67 23.80 4.02
C THR A 281 9.53 22.30 3.72
N PRO A 282 8.38 21.84 3.19
CA PRO A 282 8.24 20.44 2.82
C PRO A 282 9.22 20.10 1.70
N THR A 283 9.89 18.95 1.82
CA THR A 283 10.55 18.33 0.67
C THR A 283 9.48 18.07 -0.40
N PRO A 284 9.74 18.31 -1.69
CA PRO A 284 8.77 17.99 -2.72
C PRO A 284 8.35 16.52 -2.65
N LYS A 285 7.06 16.25 -2.83
CA LYS A 285 6.54 14.91 -3.05
C LYS A 285 7.11 14.42 -4.39
N ARG A 286 8.00 13.42 -4.35
CA ARG A 286 8.57 12.77 -5.54
C ARG A 286 7.79 11.51 -5.86
#